data_AF-A0A645JIK9-F1
#
_entry.id   AF-A0A645JIK9-F1
#
_cell.length_a   1.000
_cell.length_b   1.000
_cell.length_c   1.000
_cell.angle_alpha   90.00
_cell.angle_beta   90.00
_cell.angle_gamma   90.00
#
_symmetry.space_group_name_H-M   'P 1'
#
loop_
_entity.id
_entity.type
_entity.pdbx_description
1 polymer ?
#
loop_
_entity_poly.entity_id
_entity_poly.type
_entity_poly.pdbx_seq_one_letter_code
_entity_poly.pdbx_strand_id
1 'polypeptide(L)' 'MEASHLDGNGKLIEVIRILERERPQIPMRVDHGKLILNDAEKDYNPGYSFLGRMFALAQLEGMMAVVRNEIEFENEPQNY' A
#
# COMPACT_ATOMS: atom_id res chain seq x y z
N MET A 1 -16.49 -4.16 10.04
CA MET A 1 -15.40 -5.02 9.51
C MET A 1 -14.53 -4.12 8.65
N GLU A 2 -13.22 -4.05 8.89
CA GLU A 2 -12.35 -3.20 8.07
C GLU A 2 -12.34 -3.70 6.61
N ALA A 3 -12.34 -2.76 5.66
CA ALA A 3 -12.17 -3.09 4.25
C ALA A 3 -10.77 -3.65 4.00
N SER A 4 -10.60 -4.44 2.94
CA SER A 4 -9.25 -4.71 2.42
C SER A 4 -8.63 -3.38 1.98
N HIS A 5 -7.29 -3.27 2.05
CA HIS A 5 -6.59 -2.11 1.50
C HIS A 5 -6.88 -1.95 -0.01
N LEU A 6 -7.18 -3.06 -0.71
CA LEU A 6 -7.48 -3.07 -2.14
C LEU A 6 -8.97 -2.85 -2.46
N ASP A 7 -9.88 -3.18 -1.55
CA ASP A 7 -11.34 -3.13 -1.79
C ASP A 7 -12.01 -1.91 -1.16
N GLY A 8 -11.23 -1.02 -0.55
CA GLY A 8 -11.72 0.20 0.05
C GLY A 8 -11.95 1.32 -0.96
N ASN A 9 -12.80 2.29 -0.62
CA ASN A 9 -13.05 3.49 -1.42
C ASN A 9 -11.86 4.48 -1.47
N GLY A 10 -10.70 4.11 -0.96
CA GLY A 10 -9.52 4.98 -0.84
C GLY A 10 -8.78 5.21 -2.16
N LYS A 11 -9.09 4.48 -3.23
CA LYS A 11 -8.44 4.58 -4.54
C LYS A 11 -6.90 4.60 -4.43
N LEU A 12 -6.34 3.67 -3.65
CA LEU A 12 -4.93 3.72 -3.27
C LEU A 12 -3.97 3.78 -4.46
N ILE A 13 -4.26 3.09 -5.56
CA ILE A 13 -3.43 3.13 -6.78
C ILE A 13 -3.32 4.57 -7.31
N GLU A 14 -4.43 5.31 -7.39
CA GLU A 14 -4.41 6.70 -7.84
C GLU A 14 -3.64 7.61 -6.88
N VAL A 15 -3.81 7.41 -5.57
CA VAL A 15 -3.06 8.16 -4.55
C VAL A 15 -1.56 7.92 -4.69
N ILE A 16 -1.14 6.65 -4.85
CA ILE A 16 0.26 6.28 -5.04
C ILE A 16 0.80 6.92 -6.33
N ARG A 17 0.04 6.89 -7.43
CA ARG A 17 0.45 7.50 -8.70
C ARG A 17 0.66 9.00 -8.58
N ILE A 18 -0.23 9.71 -7.89
CA ILE A 18 -0.07 11.15 -7.61
C ILE A 18 1.19 11.38 -6.75
N LEU A 19 1.36 10.62 -5.68
CA LEU A 19 2.49 10.80 -4.77
C LEU A 19 3.83 10.50 -5.43
N GLU A 20 3.96 9.42 -6.22
CA GLU A 20 5.20 9.09 -6.91
C GLU A 20 5.57 10.10 -8.00
N ARG A 21 4.58 10.75 -8.64
CA ARG A 21 4.84 11.83 -9.62
C ARG A 21 5.24 13.14 -8.96
N GLU A 22 4.52 13.55 -7.92
CA GLU A 22 4.71 14.87 -7.28
C GLU A 22 5.82 14.88 -6.23
N ARG A 23 6.01 13.76 -5.52
CA ARG A 23 6.94 13.58 -4.39
C ARG A 23 7.46 12.13 -4.32
N PRO A 24 8.29 11.71 -5.30
CA PRO A 24 8.84 10.36 -5.30
C PRO A 24 9.58 10.07 -4.00
N GLN A 25 9.52 8.80 -3.56
CA GLN A 25 10.19 8.31 -2.35
C GLN A 25 9.69 8.92 -1.02
N ILE A 26 8.50 9.54 -0.98
CA ILE A 26 7.91 9.97 0.29
C ILE A 26 7.73 8.75 1.24
N PRO A 27 8.23 8.80 2.48
CA PRO A 27 8.04 7.71 3.43
C PRO A 27 6.56 7.48 3.71
N MET A 28 6.11 6.23 3.52
CA MET A 28 4.73 5.82 3.79
C MET A 28 4.70 4.74 4.86
N ARG A 29 3.57 4.67 5.58
CA ARG A 29 3.27 3.60 6.54
C ARG A 29 1.84 3.15 6.37
N VAL A 30 1.58 1.89 6.68
CA VAL A 30 0.22 1.42 6.94
C VAL A 30 -0.24 1.95 8.29
N ASP A 31 -1.45 2.49 8.32
CA ASP A 31 -2.05 3.02 9.55
C ASP A 31 -2.71 1.90 10.37
N HIS A 32 -3.70 1.22 9.79
CA HIS A 32 -4.45 0.14 10.44
C HIS A 32 -4.29 -1.21 9.72
N GLY A 33 -4.36 -2.30 10.47
CA GLY A 33 -4.30 -3.67 9.99
C GLY A 33 -5.30 -4.56 10.69
N LYS A 34 -5.83 -5.53 9.94
CA LYS A 34 -6.79 -6.52 10.45
C LYS A 34 -6.13 -7.51 11.40
N LEU A 35 -6.88 -8.02 12.36
CA LEU A 35 -6.48 -9.22 13.10
C LEU A 35 -6.42 -10.41 12.15
N ILE A 36 -5.24 -11.01 11.99
CA ILE A 36 -4.99 -12.16 11.12
C ILE A 36 -4.33 -13.27 11.95
N LEU A 37 -4.81 -14.51 11.79
CA LEU A 37 -4.26 -15.69 12.47
C LEU A 37 -4.17 -15.46 14.00
N ASN A 38 -2.98 -15.69 14.57
CA ASN A 38 -2.71 -15.57 16.00
C ASN A 38 -2.65 -14.12 16.51
N ASP A 39 -2.82 -13.09 15.66
CA ASP A 39 -2.96 -11.71 16.15
C ASP A 39 -4.16 -11.59 17.12
N ALA A 40 -5.22 -12.38 16.93
CA ALA A 40 -6.41 -12.36 17.78
C ALA A 40 -6.15 -12.88 19.22
N GLU A 41 -5.06 -13.60 19.43
CA GLU A 41 -4.64 -14.13 20.73
C GLU A 41 -3.65 -13.19 21.45
N LYS A 42 -3.27 -12.08 20.82
CA LYS A 42 -2.34 -11.09 21.35
C LYS A 42 -3.08 -9.85 21.82
N ASP A 43 -2.55 -9.19 22.85
CA ASP A 43 -3.07 -7.94 23.39
C ASP A 43 -2.58 -6.73 22.58
N TYR A 44 -2.96 -6.68 21.30
CA TYR A 44 -2.64 -5.54 20.43
C TYR A 44 -3.68 -4.43 20.59
N ASN A 45 -3.23 -3.18 20.50
CA ASN A 45 -4.14 -2.05 20.32
C ASN A 45 -5.00 -2.28 19.07
N PRO A 46 -6.32 -1.99 19.12
CA PRO A 46 -7.21 -2.19 17.99
C PRO A 46 -6.66 -1.57 16.70
N GLY A 47 -6.55 -2.39 15.65
CA GLY A 47 -6.03 -2.00 14.34
C GLY A 47 -4.50 -1.86 14.24
N TYR A 48 -3.75 -2.06 15.33
CA TYR A 48 -2.27 -2.02 15.32
C TYR A 48 -1.64 -3.41 15.42
N SER A 49 -2.34 -4.45 14.95
CA SER A 49 -1.81 -5.80 14.98
C SER A 49 -0.59 -5.95 14.07
N PHE A 50 0.30 -6.88 14.43
CA PHE A 50 1.56 -7.05 13.72
C PHE A 50 1.35 -7.69 12.35
N LEU A 51 0.72 -8.87 12.28
CA LEU A 51 0.54 -9.59 11.02
C LEU A 51 -0.39 -8.82 10.08
N GLY A 52 -1.44 -8.19 10.61
CA GLY A 52 -2.35 -7.32 9.87
C GLY A 52 -1.64 -6.19 9.12
N ARG A 53 -0.80 -5.43 9.84
CA ARG A 53 -0.05 -4.31 9.24
C ARG A 53 1.06 -4.80 8.31
N MET A 54 1.70 -5.93 8.61
CA MET A 54 2.70 -6.52 7.72
C MET A 54 2.08 -6.95 6.39
N PHE A 55 0.91 -7.60 6.42
CA PHE A 55 0.18 -8.00 5.22
C PHE A 55 -0.23 -6.78 4.38
N ALA A 56 -0.79 -5.76 5.02
CA ALA A 56 -1.14 -4.52 4.37
C ALA A 56 0.06 -3.80 3.75
N LEU A 57 1.22 -3.82 4.42
CA LEU A 57 2.45 -3.21 3.92
C LEU A 57 2.94 -3.94 2.67
N ALA A 58 2.89 -5.27 2.67
CA ALA A 58 3.24 -6.06 1.48
C ALA A 58 2.34 -5.74 0.29
N GLN A 59 1.03 -5.55 0.51
CA GLN A 59 0.10 -5.11 -0.55
C GLN A 59 0.46 -3.71 -1.08
N LEU A 60 0.77 -2.77 -0.17
CA LEU A 60 1.17 -1.41 -0.53
C LEU A 60 2.47 -1.39 -1.35
N GLU A 61 3.51 -2.09 -0.88
CA GLU A 61 4.80 -2.23 -1.58
C GLU A 61 4.62 -2.81 -2.99
N GLY A 62 3.77 -3.84 -3.14
CA GLY A 62 3.45 -4.40 -4.46
C GLY A 62 2.78 -3.39 -5.40
N MET A 63 1.81 -2.62 -4.91
CA MET A 63 1.17 -1.56 -5.71
C MET A 63 2.17 -0.48 -6.12
N MET A 64 3.04 -0.05 -5.20
CA MET A 64 4.06 0.96 -5.47
C MET A 64 5.07 0.49 -6.52
N ALA A 65 5.50 -0.77 -6.45
CA ALA A 65 6.42 -1.34 -7.44
C ALA A 65 5.81 -1.29 -8.86
N VAL A 66 4.53 -1.64 -9.00
CA VAL A 66 3.82 -1.58 -10.30
C VAL A 66 3.69 -0.14 -10.79
N VAL A 67 3.28 0.80 -9.94
CA VAL A 67 3.12 2.21 -10.34
C VAL A 67 4.45 2.85 -10.72
N ARG A 68 5.55 2.54 -10.02
CA ARG A 68 6.88 3.02 -10.39
C ARG A 68 7.29 2.51 -11.77
N ASN A 69 7.06 1.22 -12.02
CA ASN A 69 7.36 0.62 -13.32
C ASN A 69 6.48 1.23 -14.43
N GLU A 70 5.19 1.47 -14.19
CA GLU A 70 4.27 2.19 -15.10
C GLU A 70 4.84 3.58 -15.47
N ILE A 71 5.23 4.37 -14.46
CA ILE A 71 5.79 5.72 -14.67
C ILE A 71 7.13 5.66 -15.43
N GLU A 72 8.00 4.69 -15.14
CA GLU A 72 9.26 4.50 -15.88
C GLU A 72 9.00 4.25 -17.37
N PHE A 73 8.07 3.35 -17.71
CA PHE A 73 7.70 3.06 -19.09
C PHE A 73 7.07 4.26 -19.82
N GLU A 74 6.27 5.09 -19.15
CA GLU A 74 5.72 6.32 -19.73
C GLU A 74 6.81 7.34 -20.11
N ASN A 75 7.94 7.32 -19.39
CA ASN A 75 9.05 8.26 -19.57
C ASN A 75 10.11 7.75 -20.56
N GLU A 76 10.03 6.49 -21.02
CA GLU A 76 10.93 6.00 -22.06
C GLU A 76 10.62 6.68 -23.40
N PRO A 77 11.63 7.28 -24.07
CA PRO A 77 11.42 7.88 -25.38
C PRO A 77 10.98 6.81 -26.38
N GLN A 78 9.77 6.96 -26.93
CA GLN A 78 9.27 6.14 -28.02
C GLN A 78 10.13 6.40 -29.26
N ASN A 79 11.17 5.60 -29.44
CA ASN A 79 11.96 5.58 -30.67
C ASN A 79 11.10 4.91 -31.76
N TYR A 80 10.45 5.72 -32.58
CA TYR A 80 9.86 5.33 -33.86
C TYR A 80 10.73 5.77 -35.03
#